data_AF-A0A926R1X4-F1
#
_entry.id   AF-A0A926R1X4-F1
#
_cell.length_a   1.000
_cell.length_b   1.000
_cell.length_c   1.000
_cell.angle_alpha   90.00
_cell.angle_beta   90.00
_cell.angle_gamma   90.00
#
_symmetry.space_group_name_H-M   'P 1'
#
loop_
_entity.id
_entity.type
_entity.pdbx_description
1 polymer ?
#
loop_
_entity_poly.entity_id
_entity_poly.type
_entity_poly.pdbx_seq_one_letter_code
_entity_poly.pdbx_strand_id
1 'polypeptide(L)'
;MATPGFLPTHVVPQHGMPAWEAPDPARPTVALDPLLPVQLSERRGDWARVLCANGWSAWVDGRRLIAVPQDPPTADASLARTADPRPQLARAEQTLARYRAAVEELAAGGLDGESFRGRTRGLRIGVVVDGEHIWLYDAERGRWAYADGLRLSTYAPDDAPRTATPDEAPPTATPGAGHAPTQVVTPDGP
;
A
#
# COMPACT_ATOMS: atom_id res chain seq x y z
N MET A 1 -20.52 -10.77 8.81
CA MET A 1 -19.46 -11.78 8.61
C MET A 1 -18.39 -11.14 7.75
N ALA A 2 -17.12 -11.29 8.10
CA ALA A 2 -16.02 -10.73 7.31
C ALA A 2 -15.70 -11.65 6.10
N THR A 3 -15.31 -11.08 4.97
CA THR A 3 -14.90 -11.83 3.78
C THR A 3 -13.60 -12.59 4.06
N PRO A 4 -13.57 -13.92 3.88
CA PRO A 4 -12.34 -14.70 4.02
C PRO A 4 -11.26 -14.19 3.06
N GLY A 5 -10.05 -13.95 3.57
CA GLY A 5 -8.91 -13.48 2.76
C GLY A 5 -8.93 -11.98 2.43
N PHE A 6 -9.75 -11.16 3.10
CA PHE A 6 -9.67 -9.71 3.00
C PHE A 6 -8.32 -9.19 3.51
N LEU A 7 -7.59 -8.49 2.64
CA LEU A 7 -6.30 -7.85 2.95
C LEU A 7 -6.38 -6.37 2.56
N PRO A 8 -6.44 -5.43 3.53
CA PRO A 8 -6.64 -4.03 3.25
C PRO A 8 -5.40 -3.41 2.60
N THR A 9 -5.52 -3.07 1.33
CA THR A 9 -4.48 -2.37 0.56
C THR A 9 -4.52 -0.85 0.71
N HIS A 10 -5.64 -0.29 1.17
CA HIS A 10 -5.88 1.15 1.24
C HIS A 10 -6.81 1.50 2.42
N VAL A 11 -6.83 2.78 2.79
CA VAL A 11 -7.71 3.35 3.80
C VAL A 11 -8.42 4.58 3.23
N VAL A 12 -9.70 4.72 3.56
CA VAL A 12 -10.51 5.89 3.22
C VAL A 12 -10.04 7.11 4.04
N PRO A 13 -9.96 8.33 3.48
CA PRO A 13 -9.59 9.53 4.22
C PRO A 13 -10.43 9.78 5.47
N GLN A 14 -9.90 10.59 6.39
CA GLN A 14 -10.54 10.95 7.67
C GLN A 14 -11.91 11.63 7.56
N HIS A 15 -12.30 12.12 6.37
CA HIS A 15 -13.60 12.75 6.12
C HIS A 15 -14.54 11.84 5.31
N GLY A 16 -14.22 10.55 5.18
CA GLY A 16 -14.97 9.60 4.36
C GLY A 16 -14.72 9.80 2.86
N MET A 17 -15.47 9.08 2.04
CA MET A 17 -15.39 9.23 0.59
C MET A 17 -16.72 8.93 -0.10
N PRO A 18 -17.19 9.76 -1.04
CA PRO A 18 -18.30 9.40 -1.91
C PRO A 18 -17.99 8.11 -2.67
N ALA A 19 -19.03 7.31 -2.92
CA ALA A 19 -18.91 6.05 -3.65
C ALA A 19 -20.00 5.92 -4.71
N TRP A 20 -19.76 5.09 -5.71
CA TRP A 20 -20.61 4.91 -6.87
C TRP A 20 -20.79 3.42 -7.21
N GLU A 21 -21.94 3.08 -7.81
CA GLU A 21 -22.23 1.70 -8.25
C GLU A 21 -21.38 1.29 -9.46
N ALA A 22 -21.00 2.27 -10.28
CA ALA A 22 -20.20 2.15 -11.49
C ALA A 22 -19.18 3.30 -11.52
N PRO A 23 -18.14 3.26 -12.40
CA PRO A 23 -17.25 4.40 -12.61
C PRO A 23 -17.96 5.51 -13.42
N ASP A 24 -19.09 5.97 -12.90
CA ASP A 24 -20.03 6.92 -13.49
C ASP A 24 -20.49 7.88 -12.38
N PRO A 25 -20.13 9.18 -12.44
CA PRO A 25 -20.46 10.12 -11.38
C PRO A 25 -21.97 10.33 -11.20
N ALA A 26 -22.80 9.95 -12.19
CA ALA A 26 -24.26 10.07 -12.14
C ALA A 26 -24.94 8.97 -11.30
N ARG A 27 -24.21 7.96 -10.80
CA ARG A 27 -24.76 6.82 -10.04
C ARG A 27 -24.18 6.69 -8.62
N PRO A 28 -24.39 7.69 -7.75
CA PRO A 28 -23.87 7.65 -6.39
C PRO A 28 -24.58 6.56 -5.57
N THR A 29 -23.85 6.01 -4.60
CA THR A 29 -24.37 5.09 -3.58
C THR A 29 -23.96 5.56 -2.18
N VAL A 30 -24.15 4.72 -1.17
CA VAL A 30 -23.76 5.01 0.22
C VAL A 30 -22.27 5.37 0.27
N ALA A 31 -21.93 6.47 0.92
CA ALA A 31 -20.54 6.90 1.07
C ALA A 31 -19.75 5.91 1.96
N LEU A 32 -18.45 5.81 1.72
CA LEU A 32 -17.55 5.08 2.60
C LEU A 32 -17.27 5.89 3.86
N ASP A 33 -17.30 5.20 5.00
CA ASP A 33 -17.00 5.79 6.29
C ASP A 33 -15.54 6.27 6.38
N PRO A 34 -15.28 7.32 7.19
CA PRO A 34 -13.93 7.75 7.50
C PRO A 34 -13.03 6.62 7.98
N LEU A 35 -11.78 6.62 7.51
CA LEU A 35 -10.74 5.68 7.95
C LEU A 35 -11.07 4.19 7.74
N LEU A 36 -12.08 3.89 6.91
CA LEU A 36 -12.47 2.53 6.59
C LEU A 36 -11.36 1.82 5.80
N PRO A 37 -10.84 0.67 6.29
CA PRO A 37 -9.90 -0.14 5.52
C PRO A 37 -10.61 -0.79 4.34
N VAL A 38 -9.98 -0.73 3.17
CA VAL A 38 -10.53 -1.27 1.93
C VAL A 38 -9.45 -1.97 1.11
N GLN A 39 -9.87 -2.96 0.34
CA GLN A 39 -9.03 -3.65 -0.62
C GLN A 39 -9.32 -3.11 -2.03
N LEU A 40 -8.32 -2.54 -2.68
CA LEU A 40 -8.39 -2.12 -4.07
C LEU A 40 -8.40 -3.38 -4.93
N SER A 41 -9.45 -3.56 -5.72
CA SER A 41 -9.60 -4.72 -6.61
C SER A 41 -9.44 -4.35 -8.09
N GLU A 42 -9.68 -3.10 -8.47
CA GLU A 42 -9.61 -2.66 -9.87
C GLU A 42 -9.31 -1.16 -9.97
N ARG A 43 -8.60 -0.74 -11.03
CA ARG A 43 -8.45 0.68 -11.42
C ARG A 43 -8.87 0.91 -12.88
N ARG A 44 -9.56 2.03 -13.13
CA ARG A 44 -9.95 2.52 -14.46
C ARG A 44 -9.75 4.03 -14.53
N GLY A 45 -8.59 4.47 -15.01
CA GLY A 45 -8.20 5.87 -14.92
C GLY A 45 -8.19 6.33 -13.46
N ASP A 46 -8.89 7.43 -13.17
CA ASP A 46 -9.02 7.97 -11.81
C ASP A 46 -9.95 7.14 -10.91
N TRP A 47 -10.73 6.21 -11.48
CA TRP A 47 -11.65 5.38 -10.72
C TRP A 47 -10.96 4.17 -10.10
N ALA A 48 -11.33 3.86 -8.86
CA ALA A 48 -10.90 2.66 -8.15
C ALA A 48 -12.11 1.87 -7.67
N ARG A 49 -12.14 0.56 -7.93
CA ARG A 49 -13.10 -0.35 -7.31
C ARG A 49 -12.50 -0.88 -6.02
N VAL A 50 -13.24 -0.75 -4.93
CA VAL A 50 -12.81 -1.19 -3.61
C VAL A 50 -13.77 -2.23 -3.05
N LEU A 51 -13.23 -3.17 -2.28
CA LEU A 51 -13.94 -4.17 -1.49
C LEU A 51 -13.79 -3.81 -0.01
N CYS A 52 -14.89 -3.87 0.72
CA CYS A 52 -14.93 -3.72 2.17
C CYS A 52 -14.90 -5.10 2.84
N ALA A 53 -14.49 -5.14 4.11
CA ALA A 53 -14.39 -6.38 4.87
C ALA A 53 -15.73 -7.14 5.00
N ASN A 54 -16.88 -6.48 4.84
CA ASN A 54 -18.21 -7.10 4.86
C ASN A 54 -18.66 -7.68 3.51
N GLY A 55 -17.81 -7.64 2.48
CA GLY A 55 -18.11 -8.12 1.13
C GLY A 55 -18.78 -7.10 0.22
N TRP A 56 -19.10 -5.89 0.72
CA TRP A 56 -19.64 -4.82 -0.12
C TRP A 56 -18.55 -4.19 -0.98
N SER A 57 -18.87 -3.83 -2.23
CA SER A 57 -17.91 -3.19 -3.15
C SER A 57 -18.50 -1.95 -3.79
N ALA A 58 -17.67 -0.94 -4.03
CA ALA A 58 -18.07 0.28 -4.71
C ALA A 58 -16.91 0.90 -5.51
N TRP A 59 -17.25 1.81 -6.41
CA TRP A 59 -16.30 2.65 -7.14
C TRP A 59 -16.07 3.97 -6.41
N VAL A 60 -14.85 4.50 -6.45
CA VAL A 60 -14.46 5.77 -5.82
C VAL A 60 -13.42 6.53 -6.66
N ASP A 61 -13.12 7.78 -6.30
CA ASP A 61 -11.93 8.48 -6.80
C ASP A 61 -10.67 7.88 -6.16
N GLY A 62 -9.99 7.03 -6.92
CA GLY A 62 -8.84 6.26 -6.48
C GLY A 62 -7.59 7.08 -6.16
N ARG A 63 -7.56 8.38 -6.51
CA ARG A 63 -6.48 9.30 -6.15
C ARG A 63 -6.58 9.76 -4.69
N ARG A 64 -7.76 9.63 -4.09
CA ARG A 64 -8.05 10.05 -2.72
C ARG A 64 -7.83 8.94 -1.70
N LEU A 65 -7.65 7.70 -2.15
CA LEU A 65 -7.37 6.58 -1.25
C LEU A 65 -5.96 6.70 -0.68
N ILE A 66 -5.82 6.40 0.61
CA ILE A 66 -4.51 6.36 1.28
C ILE A 66 -4.00 4.94 1.16
N ALA A 67 -2.91 4.72 0.42
CA ALA A 67 -2.32 3.40 0.27
C ALA A 67 -1.80 2.86 1.61
N VAL A 68 -2.09 1.60 1.88
CA VAL A 68 -1.45 0.78 2.90
C VAL A 68 -0.41 -0.07 2.15
N PRO A 69 0.90 0.12 2.36
CA PRO A 69 1.91 -0.69 1.69
C PRO A 69 1.63 -2.19 1.89
N GLN A 70 1.72 -2.98 0.82
CA GLN A 70 1.64 -4.44 0.87
C GLN A 70 2.95 -5.02 0.33
N ASP A 71 3.47 -6.04 1.04
CA ASP A 71 4.66 -6.85 0.74
C ASP A 71 6.02 -6.11 0.62
N PRO A 72 7.13 -6.76 1.03
CA PRO A 72 8.46 -6.14 1.03
C PRO A 72 9.04 -6.06 -0.40
N PRO A 73 9.70 -4.94 -0.77
CA PRO A 73 10.35 -4.81 -2.06
C PRO A 73 11.55 -5.76 -2.17
N THR A 74 11.67 -6.46 -3.31
CA THR A 74 12.91 -7.15 -3.68
C THR A 74 13.95 -6.09 -4.06
N ALA A 75 15.13 -6.17 -3.45
CA ALA A 75 16.15 -5.14 -3.48
C ALA A 75 16.66 -4.85 -4.90
N ASP A 76 16.56 -3.58 -5.33
CA ASP A 76 17.58 -2.92 -6.15
C ASP A 76 17.35 -1.39 -6.19
N ALA A 77 17.62 -0.74 -5.06
CA ALA A 77 17.94 0.69 -5.00
C ALA A 77 18.83 0.96 -3.77
N SER A 78 20.12 0.70 -3.94
CA SER A 78 21.26 1.30 -3.24
C SER A 78 20.98 1.97 -1.87
N LEU A 79 21.22 1.22 -0.78
CA LEU A 79 22.04 1.67 0.35
C LEU A 79 21.83 3.12 0.87
N ALA A 80 20.60 3.50 1.20
CA ALA A 80 20.37 4.50 2.27
C ALA A 80 20.45 3.84 3.66
N ARG A 81 21.46 2.97 3.84
CA ARG A 81 22.28 2.79 5.04
C ARG A 81 21.58 2.90 6.39
N THR A 82 21.06 1.77 6.88
CA THR A 82 21.19 1.30 8.28
C THR A 82 21.00 2.37 9.38
N ALA A 83 19.92 3.16 9.33
CA ALA A 83 19.60 4.04 10.45
C ALA A 83 18.93 3.23 11.57
N ASP A 84 19.21 3.56 12.82
CA ASP A 84 18.53 3.01 13.98
C ASP A 84 17.04 3.43 13.94
N PRO A 85 16.06 2.50 14.03
CA PRO A 85 14.64 2.85 14.03
C PRO A 85 14.16 3.50 15.34
N ARG A 86 14.90 3.34 16.45
CA ARG A 86 14.49 3.81 17.79
C ARG A 86 14.15 5.31 17.87
N PRO A 87 14.90 6.24 17.25
CA PRO A 87 14.54 7.66 17.29
C PRO A 87 13.22 7.99 16.59
N GLN A 88 12.87 7.26 15.52
CA GLN A 88 11.60 7.48 14.81
C GLN A 88 10.43 6.87 15.56
N LEU A 89 10.62 5.68 16.14
CA LEU A 89 9.68 5.08 17.10
C LEU A 89 9.39 6.04 18.25
N ALA A 90 10.44 6.58 18.90
CA ALA A 90 10.29 7.52 20.00
C ALA A 90 9.53 8.80 19.59
N ARG A 91 9.72 9.30 18.36
CA ARG A 91 8.96 10.44 17.83
C ARG A 91 7.49 10.10 17.61
N ALA A 92 7.18 8.92 17.08
CA ALA A 92 5.82 8.45 16.90
C ALA A 92 5.11 8.31 18.27
N GLU A 93 5.77 7.66 19.23
CA GLU A 93 5.30 7.54 20.62
C GLU A 93 5.04 8.91 21.27
N GLN A 94 5.98 9.84 21.14
CA GLN A 94 5.84 11.16 21.75
C GLN A 94 4.71 11.97 21.12
N THR A 95 4.50 11.85 19.81
CA THR A 95 3.40 12.52 19.12
C THR A 95 2.06 11.91 19.57
N LEU A 96 2.00 10.58 19.72
CA LEU A 96 0.80 9.88 20.19
C LEU A 96 0.50 10.25 21.65
N ALA A 97 1.53 10.31 22.49
CA ALA A 97 1.42 10.73 23.88
C ALA A 97 0.92 12.17 24.02
N ARG A 98 1.38 13.10 23.17
CA ARG A 98 0.87 14.48 23.15
C ARG A 98 -0.61 14.55 22.78
N TYR A 99 -1.03 13.78 21.78
CA TYR A 99 -2.44 13.70 21.40
C TYR A 99 -3.28 13.11 22.55
N ARG A 100 -2.84 11.99 23.14
CA ARG A 100 -3.49 11.36 24.29
C ARG A 100 -3.66 12.33 25.47
N ALA A 101 -2.60 13.06 25.83
CA ALA A 101 -2.66 14.05 26.90
C ALA A 101 -3.68 15.16 26.62
N ALA A 102 -3.75 15.66 25.38
CA ALA A 102 -4.75 16.65 25.00
C ALA A 102 -6.19 16.10 25.08
N VAL A 103 -6.40 14.83 24.74
CA VAL A 103 -7.69 14.14 24.87
C VAL A 103 -8.08 13.97 26.34
N GLU A 104 -7.13 13.52 27.19
CA GLU A 104 -7.36 13.35 28.63
C GLU A 104 -7.70 14.68 29.31
N GLU A 105 -7.01 15.77 28.95
CA GLU A 105 -7.26 17.10 29.50
C GLU A 105 -8.61 17.68 29.04
N LEU A 106 -8.96 17.48 27.76
CA LEU A 106 -10.28 17.83 27.23
C LEU A 106 -11.39 17.05 27.95
N ALA A 107 -11.21 15.74 28.16
CA ALA A 107 -12.16 14.89 28.86
C ALA A 107 -12.32 15.28 30.34
N ALA A 108 -11.23 15.74 30.98
CA ALA A 108 -11.25 16.27 32.34
C ALA A 108 -11.82 17.70 32.44
N GLY A 109 -12.17 18.34 31.32
CA GLY A 109 -12.67 19.71 31.27
C GLY A 109 -11.59 20.79 31.47
N GLY A 110 -10.30 20.41 31.45
CA GLY A 110 -9.17 21.33 31.59
C GLY A 110 -8.77 22.04 30.31
N LEU A 111 -9.33 21.63 29.16
CA LEU A 111 -9.03 22.17 27.84
C LEU A 111 -10.33 22.43 27.07
N ASP A 112 -10.49 23.62 26.48
CA ASP A 112 -11.63 23.90 25.59
C ASP A 112 -11.40 23.38 24.16
N GLY A 113 -12.46 23.36 23.36
CA GLY A 113 -12.41 22.80 22.00
C GLY A 113 -11.50 23.59 21.04
N GLU A 114 -11.36 24.90 21.23
CA GLU A 114 -10.48 25.74 20.40
C GLU A 114 -9.01 25.47 20.72
N SER A 115 -8.68 25.40 22.01
CA SER A 115 -7.36 25.06 22.53
C SER A 115 -6.97 23.63 22.15
N PHE A 116 -7.91 22.68 22.21
CA PHE A 116 -7.70 21.31 21.74
C PHE A 116 -7.35 21.28 20.25
N ARG A 117 -8.11 22.02 19.40
CA ARG A 117 -7.82 22.13 17.97
C ARG A 117 -6.45 22.78 17.71
N GLY A 118 -6.11 23.82 18.47
CA GLY A 118 -4.79 24.47 18.39
C GLY A 118 -3.65 23.51 18.75
N ARG A 119 -3.80 22.76 19.84
CA ARG A 119 -2.78 21.85 20.39
C ARG A 119 -2.57 20.59 19.55
N THR A 120 -3.61 20.15 18.83
CA THR A 120 -3.56 19.00 17.93
C THR A 120 -3.26 19.37 16.47
N ARG A 121 -3.23 20.68 16.15
CA ARG A 121 -2.99 21.15 14.78
C ARG A 121 -1.64 20.69 14.26
N GLY A 122 -1.66 20.06 13.08
CA GLY A 122 -0.44 19.65 12.38
C GLY A 122 0.26 18.43 12.97
N LEU A 123 -0.28 17.82 14.04
CA LEU A 123 0.20 16.52 14.48
C LEU A 123 -0.08 15.48 13.39
N ARG A 124 0.96 14.75 12.98
CA ARG A 124 0.87 13.67 11.99
C ARG A 124 1.61 12.47 12.53
N ILE A 125 0.95 11.33 12.52
CA ILE A 125 1.51 10.05 12.95
C ILE A 125 1.02 9.00 11.96
N GLY A 126 1.94 8.16 11.49
CA GLY A 126 1.63 6.97 10.73
C GLY A 126 2.51 5.85 11.25
N VAL A 127 1.88 4.77 11.73
CA VAL A 127 2.57 3.58 12.22
C VAL A 127 1.77 2.36 11.74
N VAL A 128 2.43 1.45 11.05
CA VAL A 128 1.89 0.12 10.71
C VAL A 128 2.89 -0.90 11.23
N VAL A 129 2.43 -1.87 12.01
CA VAL A 129 3.27 -2.95 12.56
C VAL A 129 2.68 -4.27 12.08
N ASP A 130 3.53 -5.11 11.48
CA ASP A 130 3.20 -6.47 11.08
C ASP A 130 4.37 -7.41 11.41
N GLY A 131 4.24 -8.17 12.49
CA GLY A 131 5.32 -9.01 12.99
C GLY A 131 6.60 -8.21 13.31
N GLU A 132 7.69 -8.54 12.63
CA GLU A 132 8.98 -7.83 12.73
C GLU A 132 9.07 -6.58 11.84
N HIS A 133 8.08 -6.37 10.98
CA HIS A 133 8.04 -5.28 10.02
C HIS A 133 7.28 -4.08 10.57
N ILE A 134 7.83 -2.89 10.40
CA ILE A 134 7.19 -1.64 10.78
C ILE A 134 7.37 -0.57 9.71
N TRP A 135 6.29 0.18 9.44
CA TRP A 135 6.31 1.38 8.61
C TRP A 135 6.01 2.59 9.48
N LEU A 136 6.89 3.58 9.44
CA LEU A 136 6.83 4.82 10.21
C LEU A 136 6.73 6.02 9.28
N TYR A 137 5.79 6.91 9.52
CA TYR A 137 5.68 8.17 8.78
C TYR A 137 6.61 9.23 9.39
N ASP A 138 7.65 9.63 8.64
CA ASP A 138 8.48 10.79 8.95
C ASP A 138 7.70 12.07 8.57
N ALA A 139 7.05 12.66 9.57
CA ALA A 139 6.26 13.88 9.39
C ALA A 139 7.11 15.12 9.03
N GLU A 140 8.41 15.15 9.36
CA GLU A 140 9.30 16.27 9.00
C GLU A 140 9.59 16.26 7.50
N ARG A 141 9.81 15.06 6.94
CA ARG A 141 10.17 14.86 5.52
C ARG A 141 8.98 14.50 4.64
N GLY A 142 7.81 14.28 5.24
CA GLY A 142 6.59 13.90 4.53
C GLY A 142 6.68 12.54 3.83
N ARG A 143 7.49 11.61 4.33
CA ARG A 143 7.74 10.30 3.70
C ARG A 143 7.61 9.16 4.68
N TRP A 144 7.33 7.98 4.19
CA TRP A 144 7.38 6.77 5.01
C TRP A 144 8.82 6.26 5.15
N ALA A 145 9.06 5.48 6.19
CA ALA A 145 10.29 4.73 6.43
C ALA A 145 9.91 3.33 6.86
N TYR A 146 10.72 2.34 6.51
CA TYR A 146 10.49 0.93 6.83
C TYR A 146 11.58 0.43 7.77
N ALA A 147 11.23 -0.40 8.74
CA ALA A 147 12.18 -1.17 9.51
C ALA A 147 11.75 -2.62 9.73
N ASP A 148 12.73 -3.49 9.88
CA ASP A 148 12.60 -4.93 10.17
C ASP A 148 13.06 -5.27 11.61
N GLY A 149 13.03 -4.26 12.50
CA GLY A 149 13.52 -4.36 13.88
C GLY A 149 15.03 -4.13 14.04
N LEU A 150 15.85 -4.24 12.99
CA LEU A 150 17.30 -4.05 13.06
C LEU A 150 17.82 -2.91 12.19
N ARG A 151 17.10 -2.55 11.12
CA ARG A 151 17.53 -1.53 10.16
C ARG A 151 16.37 -0.68 9.69
N LEU A 152 16.61 0.62 9.55
CA LEU A 152 15.69 1.55 8.92
C LEU A 152 16.12 1.88 7.48
N SER A 153 15.18 1.83 6.53
CA SER A 153 15.33 2.29 5.16
C SER A 153 14.34 3.41 4.81
N THR A 154 14.78 4.34 3.95
CA THR A 154 13.90 5.39 3.42
C THR A 154 12.97 4.76 2.40
N TYR A 155 11.65 4.88 2.61
CA TYR A 155 10.67 4.37 1.66
C TYR A 155 10.43 5.42 0.56
N ALA A 156 10.67 5.02 -0.68
CA ALA A 156 10.15 5.69 -1.87
C ALA A 156 9.16 4.70 -2.52
N PRO A 157 7.88 5.08 -2.72
CA PRO A 157 7.02 4.30 -3.60
C PRO A 157 7.62 4.36 -4.99
N ASP A 158 7.82 3.20 -5.62
CA ASP A 158 8.40 3.15 -6.96
C ASP A 158 7.47 3.76 -8.01
N ASP A 159 8.09 4.34 -9.04
CA ASP A 159 7.46 4.75 -10.28
C ASP A 159 6.98 3.52 -11.07
N ALA A 160 5.97 3.71 -11.91
CA ALA A 160 5.27 2.66 -12.65
C ALA A 160 6.20 1.63 -13.34
N PRO A 161 5.78 0.35 -13.46
CA PRO A 161 6.48 -0.59 -14.32
C PRO A 161 6.49 -0.05 -15.75
N ARG A 162 7.70 0.12 -16.31
CA ARG A 162 7.95 0.40 -17.72
C ARG A 162 7.06 -0.50 -18.57
N THR A 163 6.22 0.12 -19.39
CA THR A 163 5.52 -0.53 -20.50
C THR A 163 6.54 -1.30 -21.33
N ALA A 164 6.49 -2.63 -21.27
CA ALA A 164 7.04 -3.46 -22.33
C ALA A 164 6.18 -3.20 -23.58
N THR A 165 6.76 -2.49 -24.54
CA THR A 165 6.18 -2.26 -25.85
C THR A 165 5.95 -3.61 -26.54
N PRO A 166 4.77 -3.89 -27.12
CA PRO A 166 4.56 -5.09 -27.91
C PRO A 166 5.10 -4.85 -29.32
N ASP A 167 6.39 -5.08 -29.54
CA ASP A 167 6.91 -5.35 -30.88
C ASP A 167 8.28 -6.05 -30.80
N GLU A 168 8.28 -7.38 -30.79
CA GLU A 168 9.38 -8.18 -31.33
C GLU A 168 8.86 -9.58 -31.63
N ALA A 169 8.66 -9.86 -32.91
CA ALA A 169 8.40 -11.20 -33.42
C ALA A 169 9.55 -12.15 -33.02
N PRO A 170 9.28 -13.43 -32.69
CA PRO A 170 10.34 -14.35 -32.30
C PRO A 170 11.33 -14.56 -33.45
N PRO A 171 12.66 -14.43 -33.23
CA PRO A 171 13.63 -14.76 -34.26
C PRO A 171 13.59 -16.26 -34.56
N THR A 172 13.47 -16.55 -35.85
CA THR A 172 13.42 -17.87 -36.46
C THR A 172 14.63 -18.70 -36.04
N ALA A 173 14.39 -19.85 -35.40
CA ALA A 173 15.42 -20.81 -35.07
C ALA A 173 16.09 -21.35 -36.35
N THR A 174 17.38 -21.09 -36.51
CA THR A 174 18.26 -21.86 -37.41
C THR A 174 19.07 -22.83 -36.55
N PRO A 175 18.83 -24.15 -36.62
CA PRO A 175 19.68 -25.12 -35.95
C PRO A 175 20.78 -25.59 -36.91
N GLY A 176 22.05 -25.40 -36.50
CA GLY A 176 23.19 -25.84 -37.29
C GLY A 176 24.46 -26.02 -36.47
N ALA A 177 24.62 -27.23 -35.92
CA ALA A 177 25.85 -28.04 -35.89
C ALA A 177 26.01 -28.81 -34.57
N GLY A 178 25.95 -30.14 -34.68
CA GLY A 178 26.40 -31.08 -33.64
C GLY A 178 25.29 -32.00 -33.15
N HIS A 179 25.05 -33.09 -33.88
CA HIS A 179 25.06 -34.48 -33.41
C HIS A 179 24.39 -35.37 -34.48
N ALA A 180 25.11 -36.38 -34.95
CA ALA A 180 24.69 -37.28 -36.02
C ALA A 180 23.51 -38.17 -35.58
N PRO A 181 22.56 -38.52 -36.49
CA PRO A 181 21.34 -39.23 -36.13
C PRO A 181 21.55 -40.75 -35.99
N THR A 182 21.05 -41.32 -34.89
CA THR A 182 20.93 -42.76 -34.68
C THR A 182 19.89 -43.33 -35.67
N GLN A 183 20.33 -44.22 -36.57
CA GLN A 183 19.46 -44.98 -37.46
C GLN A 183 18.67 -46.05 -36.69
N VAL A 184 17.37 -46.13 -36.97
CA VAL A 184 16.49 -47.23 -36.55
C VAL A 184 16.48 -48.28 -37.67
N VAL A 185 16.93 -49.50 -37.35
CA VAL A 185 16.87 -50.65 -38.27
C VAL A 185 15.53 -51.35 -38.09
N THR A 186 14.72 -51.42 -39.14
CA THR A 186 13.53 -52.28 -39.24
C THR A 186 13.93 -53.70 -39.65
N PRO A 187 13.54 -54.75 -38.92
CA PRO A 187 13.66 -56.11 -39.40
C PRO A 187 12.39 -56.52 -40.17
N ASP A 188 12.54 -56.83 -41.46
CA ASP A 188 11.61 -57.71 -42.18
C ASP A 188 12.38 -58.96 -42.63
N GLY A 189 11.82 -60.13 -42.31
CA GLY A 189 12.42 -61.44 -42.57
C GLY A 189 12.14 -62.00 -43.96
N PRO A 190 12.58 -63.24 -44.21
CA PRO A 190 11.95 -64.19 -45.12
C PRO A 190 11.13 -65.26 -44.39
#